data_AF-A0A1G7FIF4-F1
#
_entry.id   AF-A0A1G7FIF4-F1
#
_cell.length_a   1.000
_cell.length_b   1.000
_cell.length_c   1.000
_cell.angle_alpha   90.00
_cell.angle_beta   90.00
_cell.angle_gamma   90.00
#
_symmetry.space_group_name_H-M   'P 1'
#
loop_
_entity.id
_entity.type
_entity.pdbx_description
1 polymer ?
#
loop_
_entity_poly.entity_id
_entity_poly.type
_entity_poly.pdbx_seq_one_letter_code
_entity_poly.pdbx_strand_id
1 'polypeptide(L)'
;MNTYQNPYMMFDGLTPDEFAFLQQATANLDENQQRYFLSGYSSKRKSPQDIMLATLLGFVGVAGVQRFMTDQIGMGLLFFFTGGFCAIGTVIDLINYKTIANDYNKKMAFECFNMIKMTNISPSGL
;
A
#
# COMPACT_ATOMS: atom_id res chain seq x y z
N MET A 1 -17.61 27.69 9.19
CA MET A 1 -16.88 27.14 8.04
C MET A 1 -16.42 25.75 8.47
N ASN A 2 -17.18 24.69 8.16
CA ASN A 2 -16.79 23.34 8.57
C ASN A 2 -15.53 22.98 7.79
N THR A 3 -14.41 22.95 8.50
CA THR A 3 -13.14 22.47 7.99
C THR A 3 -13.32 20.98 7.76
N TYR A 4 -13.82 20.59 6.59
CA TYR A 4 -13.63 19.23 6.08
C TYR A 4 -12.13 19.12 5.83
N GLN A 5 -11.40 18.86 6.91
CA GLN A 5 -9.99 18.53 6.90
C GLN A 5 -9.93 17.29 6.02
N ASN A 6 -9.41 17.48 4.81
CA ASN A 6 -9.38 16.45 3.80
C ASN A 6 -8.80 15.19 4.46
N PRO A 7 -9.58 14.10 4.59
CA PRO A 7 -9.19 12.96 5.42
C PRO A 7 -7.92 12.28 4.92
N TYR A 8 -7.51 12.56 3.69
CA TYR A 8 -6.29 12.06 3.08
C TYR A 8 -5.03 12.85 3.50
N MET A 9 -5.17 14.02 4.14
CA MET A 9 -4.04 14.83 4.65
C MET A 9 -3.27 14.15 5.80
N MET A 10 -3.84 13.12 6.43
CA MET A 10 -3.16 12.34 7.47
C MET A 10 -2.17 11.31 6.91
N PHE A 11 -2.15 11.10 5.59
CA PHE A 11 -1.31 10.09 4.95
C PHE A 11 0.03 10.68 4.49
N ASP A 12 1.09 10.36 5.22
CA ASP A 12 2.44 10.76 4.84
C ASP A 12 2.87 10.14 3.51
N GLY A 13 3.42 10.96 2.61
CA GLY A 13 3.90 10.51 1.31
C GLY A 13 2.79 9.96 0.39
N LEU A 14 1.54 10.41 0.55
CA LEU A 14 0.43 10.05 -0.33
C LEU A 14 0.74 10.49 -1.77
N THR A 15 0.73 9.54 -2.71
CA THR A 15 0.98 9.85 -4.12
C THR A 15 -0.31 10.33 -4.81
N PRO A 16 -0.24 11.12 -5.90
CA PRO A 16 -1.43 11.51 -6.66
C PRO A 16 -2.26 10.33 -7.16
N ASP A 17 -1.59 9.24 -7.58
CA ASP A 17 -2.25 8.01 -8.04
C ASP A 17 -3.01 7.31 -6.90
N GLU A 18 -2.39 7.26 -5.72
CA GLU A 18 -3.00 6.70 -4.51
C GLU A 18 -4.19 7.55 -4.08
N PHE A 19 -4.06 8.88 -4.09
CA PHE A 19 -5.16 9.80 -3.79
C PHE A 19 -6.35 9.61 -4.74
N ALA A 20 -6.11 9.57 -6.05
CA ALA A 20 -7.15 9.36 -7.05
C ALA A 20 -7.87 8.02 -6.85
N PHE A 21 -7.11 6.96 -6.55
CA PHE A 21 -7.68 5.65 -6.25
C PHE A 21 -8.56 5.67 -4.99
N LEU A 22 -8.08 6.27 -3.91
CA LEU A 22 -8.85 6.36 -2.66
C LEU A 22 -10.13 7.17 -2.85
N GLN A 23 -10.06 8.30 -3.56
CA GLN A 23 -11.23 9.12 -3.86
C GLN A 23 -12.28 8.31 -4.64
N GLN A 24 -11.85 7.53 -5.64
CA GLN A 24 -12.73 6.66 -6.41
C GLN A 24 -13.34 5.53 -5.55
N ALA A 25 -12.53 4.90 -4.69
CA ALA A 25 -12.96 3.80 -3.83
C ALA A 25 -14.00 4.25 -2.79
N THR A 26 -13.89 5.48 -2.28
CA THR A 26 -14.81 6.03 -1.28
C THR A 26 -15.97 6.84 -1.86
N ALA A 27 -15.99 7.10 -3.18
CA ALA A 27 -17.00 7.95 -3.83
C ALA A 27 -18.44 7.45 -3.63
N ASN A 28 -18.63 6.14 -3.49
CA ASN A 28 -19.95 5.51 -3.32
C ASN A 28 -20.19 5.02 -1.88
N LEU A 29 -19.38 5.44 -0.91
CA LEU A 29 -19.52 5.08 0.50
C LEU A 29 -20.18 6.21 1.28
N ASP A 30 -21.04 5.88 2.25
CA ASP A 30 -21.58 6.85 3.20
C ASP A 30 -20.52 7.33 4.21
N GLU A 31 -20.82 8.35 5.02
CA GLU A 31 -19.85 8.95 5.95
C GLU A 31 -19.32 7.93 6.97
N ASN A 32 -20.16 7.02 7.48
CA ASN A 32 -19.73 6.00 8.43
C ASN A 32 -18.83 4.97 7.74
N GLN A 33 -19.22 4.49 6.57
CA GLN A 33 -18.46 3.56 5.74
C GLN A 33 -17.11 4.15 5.34
N GLN A 34 -17.05 5.44 4.98
CA GLN A 34 -15.81 6.15 4.71
C GLN A 34 -14.89 6.20 5.94
N ARG A 35 -15.43 6.45 7.13
CA ARG A 35 -14.64 6.45 8.38
C ARG A 35 -14.07 5.06 8.69
N TYR A 36 -14.86 4.01 8.52
CA TYR A 36 -14.39 2.62 8.68
C TYR A 36 -13.33 2.27 7.63
N PHE A 37 -13.56 2.65 6.37
CA PHE A 37 -12.61 2.47 5.29
C PHE A 37 -11.27 3.09 5.61
N LEU A 38 -11.27 4.39 5.92
CA LEU A 38 -10.06 5.17 6.17
C LEU A 38 -9.31 4.66 7.39
N SER A 39 -10.02 4.27 8.45
CA SER A 39 -9.41 3.66 9.64
C SER A 39 -8.70 2.34 9.30
N GLY A 40 -9.41 1.40 8.65
CA GLY A 40 -8.84 0.11 8.26
C GLY A 40 -7.68 0.25 7.28
N TYR A 41 -7.84 1.11 6.28
CA TYR A 41 -6.81 1.39 5.29
C TYR A 41 -5.57 2.05 5.93
N SER A 42 -5.73 3.04 6.80
CA SER A 42 -4.60 3.73 7.48
C SER A 42 -3.71 2.76 8.25
N SER A 43 -4.29 1.74 8.88
CA SER A 43 -3.55 0.75 9.67
C SER A 43 -2.72 -0.22 8.82
N LYS A 44 -3.15 -0.47 7.58
CA LYS A 44 -2.51 -1.40 6.64
C LYS A 44 -1.55 -0.68 5.68
N ARG A 45 -1.80 0.59 5.36
CA ARG A 45 -1.01 1.40 4.42
C ARG A 45 0.47 1.40 4.79
N LYS A 46 1.32 1.35 3.77
CA LYS A 46 2.78 1.54 3.91
C LYS A 46 3.19 2.82 3.22
N SER A 47 3.97 3.67 3.88
CA SER A 47 4.50 4.86 3.23
C SER A 47 5.56 4.45 2.19
N PRO A 48 5.70 5.18 1.06
CA PRO A 48 6.79 4.93 0.13
C PRO A 48 8.17 5.00 0.80
N GLN A 49 8.32 5.87 1.81
CA GLN A 49 9.57 6.01 2.55
C GLN A 49 9.90 4.76 3.38
N ASP A 50 8.92 4.12 4.02
CA ASP A 50 9.13 2.87 4.75
C ASP A 50 9.59 1.75 3.81
N ILE A 51 8.99 1.68 2.62
CA ILE A 51 9.39 0.71 1.61
C ILE A 51 10.82 0.97 1.15
N MET A 52 11.18 2.24 0.87
CA MET A 52 12.54 2.62 0.51
C MET A 52 13.54 2.26 1.60
N LEU A 53 13.23 2.57 2.86
CA LEU A 53 14.12 2.26 3.99
C LEU A 53 14.31 0.75 4.16
N ALA A 54 13.23 -0.02 4.07
CA ALA A 54 13.32 -1.47 4.11
C ALA A 54 14.13 -2.01 2.92
N THR A 55 14.01 -1.42 1.73
CA THR A 55 14.81 -1.82 0.55
C THR A 55 16.30 -1.54 0.78
N LEU A 56 16.63 -0.38 1.39
CA LEU A 56 18.00 -0.03 1.79
C LEU A 56 18.55 -0.96 2.88
N LEU A 57 17.73 -1.35 3.86
CA LEU A 57 18.14 -2.34 4.87
C LEU A 57 18.38 -3.72 4.24
N GLY A 58 17.58 -4.08 3.22
CA GLY A 58 17.79 -5.27 2.40
C GLY A 58 19.12 -5.29 1.64
N PHE A 59 19.72 -4.12 1.39
CA PHE A 59 21.06 -3.98 0.80
C PHE A 59 22.20 -4.36 1.76
N VAL A 60 21.98 -4.23 3.08
CA VAL A 60 23.03 -4.33 4.12
C VAL A 60 22.92 -5.61 4.98
N GLY A 61 21.71 -6.13 5.22
CA GLY A 61 21.49 -7.17 6.24
C GLY A 61 21.06 -8.55 5.71
N VAL A 62 20.04 -8.61 4.86
CA VAL A 62 19.47 -9.86 4.34
C VAL A 62 18.71 -9.51 3.05
N ALA A 63 19.34 -9.70 1.90
CA ALA A 63 18.69 -9.43 0.63
C ALA A 63 17.52 -10.39 0.40
N GLY A 64 16.30 -9.85 0.22
CA GLY A 64 15.16 -10.61 -0.29
C GLY A 64 13.96 -10.81 0.65
N VAL A 65 14.02 -10.45 1.93
CA VAL A 65 12.87 -10.63 2.86
C VAL A 65 11.66 -9.78 2.45
N GLN A 66 11.90 -8.61 1.88
CA GLN A 66 10.83 -7.71 1.43
C GLN A 66 10.12 -8.18 0.15
N ARG A 67 10.80 -8.99 -0.68
CA ARG A 67 10.21 -9.65 -1.87
C ARG A 67 9.22 -10.74 -1.50
N PHE A 68 9.31 -11.29 -0.29
CA PHE A 68 8.32 -12.22 0.26
C PHE A 68 6.99 -11.52 0.57
N MET A 69 6.97 -10.19 0.76
CA MET A 69 5.75 -9.43 1.04
C MET A 69 5.01 -8.96 -0.24
N THR A 70 5.59 -9.11 -1.44
CA THR A 70 5.07 -8.51 -2.69
C THR A 70 4.75 -9.50 -3.82
N ASP A 71 4.68 -10.81 -3.55
CA ASP A 71 4.16 -11.87 -4.47
C ASP A 71 4.90 -12.07 -5.81
N GLN A 72 6.12 -11.56 -5.99
CA GLN A 72 6.94 -11.79 -7.20
C GLN A 72 8.13 -12.74 -6.97
N ILE A 73 7.89 -13.83 -6.23
CA ILE A 73 8.93 -14.74 -5.74
C ILE A 73 9.58 -15.58 -6.87
N GLY A 74 8.85 -15.89 -7.94
CA GLY A 74 9.28 -16.86 -8.97
C GLY A 74 10.49 -16.44 -9.84
N MET A 75 10.62 -15.16 -10.19
CA MET A 75 11.76 -14.66 -10.98
C MET A 75 13.02 -14.40 -10.14
N GLY A 76 12.87 -14.17 -8.84
CA GLY A 76 13.99 -13.90 -7.93
C GLY A 76 14.80 -15.15 -7.56
N LEU A 77 14.14 -16.29 -7.39
CA LEU A 77 14.77 -17.57 -6.99
C LEU A 77 15.58 -18.23 -8.12
N LEU A 78 15.12 -18.15 -9.37
CA LEU A 78 15.83 -18.69 -10.53
C LEU A 78 17.19 -17.98 -10.75
N PHE A 79 17.31 -16.72 -10.33
CA PHE A 79 18.51 -15.88 -10.49
C PHE A 79 19.43 -15.84 -9.27
N PHE A 80 18.94 -16.19 -8.07
CA PHE A 80 19.70 -16.20 -6.81
C PHE A 80 20.92 -17.14 -6.85
N PHE A 81 20.86 -18.22 -7.63
CA PHE A 81 21.95 -19.18 -7.78
C PHE A 81 23.20 -18.67 -8.54
N THR A 82 23.18 -17.45 -9.10
CA THR A 82 24.31 -16.86 -9.85
C THR A 82 25.17 -15.85 -9.07
N GLY A 83 24.87 -15.58 -7.79
CA GLY A 83 25.78 -14.89 -6.85
C GLY A 83 25.96 -13.37 -6.99
N GLY A 84 25.57 -12.74 -8.10
CA GLY A 84 25.75 -11.29 -8.34
C GLY A 84 24.48 -10.41 -8.29
N PHE A 85 23.29 -11.01 -8.25
CA PHE A 85 22.04 -10.31 -8.60
C PHE A 85 21.25 -9.69 -7.43
N CYS A 86 21.64 -9.91 -6.17
CA CYS A 86 20.97 -9.26 -5.04
C CYS A 86 21.09 -7.73 -5.12
N ALA A 87 22.29 -7.23 -5.44
CA ALA A 87 22.49 -5.80 -5.62
C ALA A 87 21.67 -5.24 -6.79
N ILE A 88 21.60 -5.94 -7.93
CA ILE A 88 20.81 -5.50 -9.11
C ILE A 88 19.31 -5.47 -8.80
N GLY A 89 18.79 -6.51 -8.13
CA GLY A 89 17.39 -6.55 -7.69
C GLY A 89 17.05 -5.41 -6.72
N THR A 90 17.90 -5.17 -5.72
CA THR A 90 17.74 -4.05 -4.78
C THR A 90 17.82 -2.69 -5.47
N VAL A 91 18.69 -2.51 -6.48
CA VAL A 91 18.76 -1.28 -7.28
C VAL A 91 17.47 -1.05 -8.06
N ILE A 92 16.93 -2.08 -8.70
CA ILE A 92 15.63 -2.00 -9.40
C ILE A 92 14.50 -1.67 -8.41
N ASP A 93 14.50 -2.28 -7.22
CA ASP A 93 13.53 -2.01 -6.17
C ASP A 93 13.66 -0.57 -5.62
N LEU A 94 14.89 -0.03 -5.51
CA LEU A 94 15.14 1.37 -5.13
C LEU A 94 14.68 2.37 -6.18
N ILE A 95 14.69 2.01 -7.46
CA ILE A 95 14.14 2.86 -8.52
C ILE A 95 12.60 2.80 -8.49
N ASN A 96 12.04 1.62 -8.19
CA ASN A 96 10.60 1.35 -8.29
C ASN A 96 9.84 1.41 -6.94
N TYR A 97 10.46 1.82 -5.84
CA TYR A 97 9.86 1.76 -4.50
C TYR A 97 8.50 2.46 -4.39
N LYS A 98 8.29 3.56 -5.12
CA LYS A 98 7.00 4.28 -5.16
C LYS A 98 5.91 3.44 -5.84
N THR A 99 6.25 2.77 -6.94
CA THR A 99 5.34 1.86 -7.65
C THR A 99 4.99 0.68 -6.75
N ILE A 100 5.99 0.10 -6.08
CA ILE A 100 5.79 -1.00 -5.12
C ILE A 100 4.85 -0.56 -3.99
N ALA A 101 5.04 0.65 -3.44
CA ALA A 101 4.15 1.21 -2.41
C ALA A 101 2.73 1.40 -2.92
N ASN A 102 2.58 2.00 -4.10
CA ASN A 102 1.28 2.23 -4.70
C ASN A 102 0.53 0.93 -4.97
N ASP A 103 1.20 -0.09 -5.50
CA ASP A 103 0.57 -1.38 -5.80
C ASP A 103 0.14 -2.11 -4.52
N TYR A 104 0.99 -2.08 -3.48
CA TYR A 104 0.63 -2.62 -2.17
C TYR A 104 -0.56 -1.87 -1.56
N ASN A 105 -0.53 -0.54 -1.55
CA ASN A 105 -1.59 0.28 -0.95
C ASN A 105 -2.91 0.15 -1.72
N LYS A 106 -2.89 0.02 -3.05
CA LYS A 106 -4.08 -0.28 -3.87
C LYS A 106 -4.71 -1.61 -3.48
N LYS A 107 -3.89 -2.67 -3.28
CA LYS A 107 -4.38 -3.97 -2.79
C LYS A 107 -5.04 -3.83 -1.42
N MET A 108 -4.41 -3.14 -0.47
CA MET A 108 -4.98 -2.92 0.87
C MET A 108 -6.28 -2.13 0.85
N ALA A 109 -6.37 -1.10 0.00
CA ALA A 109 -7.59 -0.33 -0.17
C ALA A 109 -8.72 -1.18 -0.80
N PHE A 110 -8.41 -2.06 -1.76
CA PHE A 110 -9.39 -3.01 -2.30
C PHE A 110 -9.88 -4.00 -1.24
N GLU A 111 -8.97 -4.54 -0.42
CA GLU A 111 -9.34 -5.37 0.74
C GLU A 111 -10.29 -4.63 1.69
N CYS A 112 -9.96 -3.39 2.06
CA CYS A 112 -10.80 -2.58 2.96
C CYS A 112 -12.19 -2.30 2.38
N PHE A 113 -12.25 -2.02 1.08
CA PHE A 113 -13.52 -1.82 0.38
C PHE A 113 -14.37 -3.10 0.38
N ASN A 114 -13.77 -4.26 0.11
CA ASN A 114 -14.48 -5.53 0.15
C ASN A 114 -14.93 -5.89 1.56
N MET A 115 -14.13 -5.60 2.59
CA MET A 115 -14.54 -5.80 3.98
C MET A 115 -15.82 -5.01 4.29
N ILE A 116 -15.92 -3.75 3.90
CA ILE A 116 -17.11 -2.91 4.12
C ILE A 116 -18.33 -3.48 3.39
N LYS A 117 -18.16 -3.90 2.13
CA LYS A 117 -19.23 -4.54 1.36
C LYS A 117 -19.72 -5.84 2.00
N MET A 118 -18.82 -6.64 2.55
CA MET A 118 -19.14 -7.92 3.19
C MET A 118 -19.73 -7.76 4.59
N THR A 119 -19.38 -6.70 5.32
CA THR A 119 -19.80 -6.57 6.73
C THR A 119 -21.26 -6.16 6.91
N ASN A 120 -22.06 -5.92 5.86
CA ASN A 120 -23.39 -5.34 6.00
C ASN A 120 -23.37 -4.21 7.05
N ILE A 121 -22.42 -3.28 6.93
CA ILE A 121 -22.60 -1.94 7.50
C ILE A 121 -23.73 -1.34 6.68
N SER A 122 -24.94 -1.81 6.98
CA SER A 122 -26.17 -1.28 6.43
C SER A 122 -26.14 0.21 6.73
N PRO A 123 -26.61 1.07 5.81
CA PRO A 123 -27.19 2.30 6.29
C PRO A 123 -28.20 1.85 7.34
N SER A 124 -27.98 2.25 8.59
CA SER A 124 -28.89 2.01 9.70
C SER A 124 -30.31 2.09 9.15
N GLY A 125 -31.07 1.00 9.26
CA GLY A 125 -32.49 1.01 8.98
C GLY A 125 -33.16 2.00 9.91
N LEU A 126 -33.21 3.26 9.49
CA LEU A 126 -34.06 4.37 9.91
C LEU A 126 -34.17 5.35 8.73
#